data_AF-A0A957YRU9-F1
#
_entry.id   AF-A0A957YRU9-F1
#
_cell.length_a   1.000
_cell.length_b   1.000
_cell.length_c   1.000
_cell.angle_alpha   90.00
_cell.angle_beta   90.00
_cell.angle_gamma   90.00
#
_symmetry.space_group_name_H-M   'P 1'
#
loop_
_entity.id
_entity.type
_entity.pdbx_description
1 polymer ?
#
loop_
_entity_poly.entity_id
_entity_poly.type
_entity_poly.pdbx_seq_one_letter_code
_entity_poly.pdbx_strand_id
1 'polypeptide(L)'
;EKNIHTLPVVIGEKASRYTVLAMMVIPYFLTAYLIFIKFFTPVMAIVLFALPTFLRVYPFFLKPKPEKAPEGQVGWPLYFVGYGFYNNRAFGMYFMVGLLLDIIIRTLPMTQNFWR
;
A
#
# COMPACT_ATOMS: atom_id res chain seq x y z
N GLU A 1 12.77 -18.68 27.03
CA GLU A 1 12.75 -18.55 25.56
C GLU A 1 11.57 -17.67 25.15
N LYS A 2 11.76 -16.65 24.29
CA LYS A 2 10.65 -15.78 23.90
C LYS A 2 9.84 -16.48 22.81
N ASN A 3 8.67 -17.01 23.17
CA ASN A 3 7.66 -17.63 22.29
C ASN A 3 7.02 -16.59 21.33
N ILE A 4 7.81 -16.05 20.40
CA ILE A 4 7.36 -15.02 19.45
C ILE A 4 6.71 -15.69 18.24
N HIS A 5 5.39 -15.81 18.28
CA HIS A 5 4.56 -16.33 17.20
C HIS A 5 4.13 -15.20 16.25
N THR A 6 5.09 -14.52 15.63
CA THR A 6 4.75 -13.54 14.59
C THR A 6 4.36 -14.26 13.30
N LEU A 7 3.49 -13.65 12.49
CA LEU A 7 3.08 -14.22 11.20
C LEU A 7 4.29 -14.76 10.40
N PRO A 8 5.43 -14.02 10.32
CA PRO A 8 6.59 -14.53 9.57
C PRO A 8 7.30 -15.74 10.14
N VAL A 9 7.20 -15.96 11.45
CA VAL A 9 7.73 -17.16 12.10
C VAL A 9 6.84 -18.37 11.78
N VAL A 10 5.52 -18.15 11.66
CA VAL A 10 4.54 -19.22 11.41
C VAL A 10 4.53 -19.64 9.93
N ILE A 11 4.50 -18.68 8.99
CA ILE A 11 4.38 -18.97 7.55
C ILE A 11 5.73 -19.00 6.81
N GLY A 12 6.81 -18.63 7.49
CA GLY A 12 8.14 -18.51 6.92
C GLY A 12 8.38 -17.22 6.13
N GLU A 13 9.66 -16.91 5.91
CA GLU A 13 10.09 -15.64 5.27
C GLU A 13 9.53 -15.47 3.86
N LYS A 14 9.61 -16.52 3.03
CA LYS A 14 9.15 -16.46 1.63
C LYS A 14 7.67 -16.10 1.55
N ALA A 15 6.82 -16.83 2.26
CA ALA A 15 5.38 -16.57 2.26
C ALA A 15 5.09 -15.17 2.78
N SER A 16 5.75 -14.74 3.85
CA SER A 16 5.60 -13.39 4.42
C SER A 16 5.89 -12.27 3.44
N ARG A 17 6.95 -12.40 2.64
CA ARG A 17 7.30 -11.40 1.62
C ARG A 17 6.20 -11.27 0.58
N TYR A 18 5.66 -12.39 0.10
CA TYR A 18 4.54 -12.40 -0.84
C TYR A 18 3.24 -11.90 -0.22
N THR A 19 2.97 -12.21 1.04
CA THR A 19 1.81 -11.68 1.77
C THR A 19 1.88 -10.16 1.84
N VAL A 20 3.03 -9.57 2.16
CA VAL A 20 3.20 -8.12 2.19
C VAL A 20 3.00 -7.51 0.80
N LEU A 21 3.56 -8.11 -0.26
CA LEU A 21 3.32 -7.66 -1.63
C LEU A 21 1.83 -7.70 -1.99
N ALA A 22 1.12 -8.77 -1.61
CA ALA A 22 -0.32 -8.87 -1.81
C ALA A 22 -1.06 -7.75 -1.06
N MET A 23 -0.71 -7.50 0.19
CA MET A 23 -1.29 -6.41 0.99
C MET A 23 -1.01 -5.02 0.42
N MET A 24 0.10 -4.83 -0.30
CA MET A 24 0.38 -3.59 -1.01
C MET A 24 -0.47 -3.42 -2.26
N VAL A 25 -0.82 -4.51 -2.94
CA VAL A 25 -1.50 -4.50 -4.24
C VAL A 25 -3.03 -4.53 -4.10
N ILE A 26 -3.57 -5.30 -3.15
CA ILE A 26 -5.02 -5.44 -2.90
C ILE A 26 -5.76 -4.10 -2.79
N PRO A 27 -5.26 -3.08 -2.07
CA PRO A 27 -5.95 -1.79 -1.95
C PRO A 27 -6.21 -1.07 -3.28
N TYR A 28 -5.33 -1.23 -4.27
CA TYR A 28 -5.55 -0.67 -5.61
C TYR A 28 -6.76 -1.31 -6.30
N PHE A 29 -6.86 -2.65 -6.23
CA PHE A 29 -7.98 -3.39 -6.79
C PHE A 29 -9.29 -3.10 -6.05
N LEU A 30 -9.26 -3.02 -4.72
CA LEU A 30 -10.44 -2.63 -3.93
C LEU A 30 -10.91 -1.22 -4.28
N THR A 31 -9.98 -0.26 -4.43
CA THR A 31 -10.33 1.11 -4.83
C THR A 31 -10.95 1.12 -6.23
N ALA A 32 -10.35 0.40 -7.20
CA ALA A 32 -10.91 0.28 -8.55
C ALA A 32 -12.30 -0.36 -8.56
N TYR A 33 -12.51 -1.41 -7.77
CA TYR A 33 -13.81 -2.06 -7.60
C TYR A 33 -14.86 -1.08 -7.05
N LEU A 34 -14.52 -0.31 -6.00
CA LEU A 34 -15.41 0.68 -5.40
C LEU A 34 -15.75 1.84 -6.37
N ILE A 35 -14.83 2.21 -7.25
CA ILE A 35 -15.14 3.18 -8.34
C ILE A 35 -16.11 2.55 -9.34
N PHE A 36 -15.88 1.29 -9.73
CA PHE A 36 -16.69 0.58 -10.73
C PHE A 36 -18.15 0.42 -10.30
N ILE A 37 -18.40 0.08 -9.03
CA ILE A 37 -19.76 -0.01 -8.48
C ILE A 37 -20.36 1.36 -8.11
N LYS A 38 -19.72 2.47 -8.53
CA LYS A 38 -20.10 3.87 -8.24
C LYS A 38 -20.12 4.26 -6.75
N PHE A 39 -19.54 3.43 -5.87
CA PHE A 39 -19.38 3.78 -4.46
C PHE A 39 -18.47 5.01 -4.31
N PHE A 40 -17.32 4.99 -5.00
CA PHE A 40 -16.45 6.16 -5.15
C PHE A 40 -16.58 6.77 -6.54
N THR A 41 -16.26 8.07 -6.64
CA THR A 41 -16.12 8.76 -7.93
C THR A 41 -14.75 8.44 -8.56
N PRO A 42 -14.54 8.69 -9.87
CA PRO A 42 -13.28 8.43 -10.53
C PRO A 42 -12.10 9.21 -9.96
N VAL A 43 -12.35 10.26 -9.15
CA VAL A 43 -11.29 11.02 -8.48
C VAL A 43 -10.42 10.13 -7.58
N MET A 44 -10.99 9.03 -7.04
CA MET A 44 -10.25 8.06 -6.24
C MET A 44 -9.16 7.34 -7.02
N ALA A 45 -9.16 7.39 -8.36
CA ALA A 45 -8.06 6.88 -9.18
C ALA A 45 -6.73 7.61 -8.93
N ILE A 46 -6.72 8.73 -8.19
CA ILE A 46 -5.52 9.42 -7.71
C ILE A 46 -4.57 8.49 -6.93
N VAL A 47 -5.08 7.41 -6.32
CA VAL A 47 -4.25 6.39 -5.65
C VAL A 47 -3.21 5.77 -6.59
N LEU A 48 -3.44 5.79 -7.91
CA LEU A 48 -2.48 5.29 -8.90
C LEU A 48 -1.18 6.11 -8.93
N PHE A 49 -1.16 7.33 -8.40
CA PHE A 49 0.10 8.08 -8.20
C PHE A 49 1.01 7.49 -7.12
N ALA A 50 0.54 6.51 -6.34
CA ALA A 50 1.37 5.70 -5.47
C ALA A 50 2.14 4.59 -6.23
N LEU A 51 1.76 4.26 -7.47
CA LEU A 51 2.40 3.19 -8.25
C LEU A 51 3.92 3.35 -8.44
N PRO A 52 4.47 4.54 -8.72
CA PRO A 52 5.93 4.69 -8.81
C PRO A 52 6.65 4.28 -7.52
N THR A 53 6.02 4.52 -6.37
CA THR A 53 6.56 4.10 -5.07
C THR A 53 6.52 2.58 -4.94
N PHE A 54 5.40 1.96 -5.29
CA PHE A 54 5.27 0.49 -5.32
C PHE A 54 6.33 -0.15 -6.24
N LEU A 55 6.48 0.37 -7.46
CA LEU A 55 7.44 -0.10 -8.46
C LEU A 55 8.90 0.02 -7.97
N ARG A 56 9.19 1.01 -7.12
CA ARG A 56 10.50 1.15 -6.48
C ARG A 56 10.73 0.10 -5.37
N VAL A 57 9.70 -0.25 -4.60
CA VAL A 57 9.87 -1.13 -3.42
C VAL A 57 9.69 -2.62 -3.71
N TYR A 58 8.85 -3.00 -4.67
CA TYR A 58 8.53 -4.42 -4.90
C TYR A 58 9.75 -5.32 -5.17
N PRO A 59 10.84 -4.88 -5.86
CA PRO A 59 11.96 -5.77 -6.16
C PRO A 59 12.68 -6.24 -4.89
N PHE A 60 12.65 -5.45 -3.81
CA PHE A 60 13.25 -5.81 -2.52
C PHE A 60 12.52 -6.98 -1.86
N PHE A 61 11.20 -7.10 -2.05
CA PHE A 61 10.42 -8.21 -1.51
C PHE A 61 10.57 -9.50 -2.32
N LEU A 62 10.99 -9.41 -3.58
CA LEU A 62 11.26 -10.59 -4.41
C LEU A 62 12.53 -11.35 -3.99
N LYS A 63 13.48 -10.65 -3.37
CA LYS A 63 14.73 -11.24 -2.88
C LYS A 63 14.66 -11.57 -1.38
N PRO A 64 15.32 -12.65 -0.93
CA PRO A 64 15.41 -12.95 0.50
C PRO A 64 16.17 -11.83 1.24
N LYS A 65 15.99 -11.78 2.56
CA LYS A 65 16.74 -10.84 3.41
C LYS A 65 18.24 -11.10 3.22
N PRO A 66 19.06 -10.07 2.99
CA PRO A 66 20.52 -10.23 2.96
C PRO A 66 21.04 -10.84 4.27
N GLU A 67 22.13 -11.61 4.21
CA GLU A 67 22.75 -12.21 5.40
C GLU A 67 23.41 -11.15 6.30
N LYS A 68 23.96 -10.09 5.69
CA LYS A 68 24.59 -8.96 6.37
C LYS A 68 23.84 -7.69 6.04
N ALA A 69 23.83 -6.74 6.98
CA ALA A 69 23.25 -5.42 6.76
C ALA A 69 23.98 -4.73 5.58
N PRO A 70 23.27 -4.29 4.53
CA PRO A 70 23.85 -3.46 3.50
C PRO A 70 24.37 -2.13 4.08
N GLU A 71 25.40 -1.56 3.47
CA GLU A 71 25.91 -0.25 3.89
C GLU A 71 24.81 0.82 3.83
N GLY A 72 24.71 1.63 4.89
CA GLY A 72 23.67 2.67 5.01
C GLY A 72 22.27 2.14 5.36
N GLN A 73 22.08 0.84 5.60
CA GLN A 73 20.80 0.29 6.00
C GLN A 73 20.43 0.70 7.43
N VAL A 74 19.49 1.64 7.56
CA VAL A 74 18.87 2.01 8.84
C VAL A 74 17.79 1.00 9.20
N GLY A 75 17.71 0.60 10.46
CA GLY A 75 16.65 -0.27 10.99
C GLY A 75 16.90 -1.78 10.87
N TRP A 76 18.16 -2.22 10.75
CA TRP A 76 18.51 -3.65 10.91
C TRP A 76 18.12 -4.15 12.32
N PRO A 77 17.55 -5.36 12.50
CA PRO A 77 17.36 -6.46 11.52
C PRO A 77 16.07 -6.39 10.69
N LEU A 78 15.27 -5.32 10.80
CA LEU A 78 13.97 -5.14 10.15
C LEU A 78 14.09 -4.65 8.70
N TYR A 79 14.81 -5.40 7.86
CA TYR A 79 15.14 -5.03 6.49
C TYR A 79 13.94 -4.61 5.61
N PHE A 80 12.84 -5.38 5.66
CA PHE A 80 11.65 -5.13 4.83
C PHE A 80 10.76 -3.99 5.32
N VAL A 81 10.89 -3.59 6.59
CA VAL A 81 9.94 -2.71 7.26
C VAL A 81 9.96 -1.31 6.66
N GLY A 82 11.16 -0.75 6.42
CA GLY A 82 11.30 0.58 5.80
C GLY A 82 10.64 0.66 4.42
N TYR A 83 10.84 -0.35 3.57
CA TYR A 83 10.19 -0.44 2.26
C TYR A 83 8.66 -0.57 2.37
N GLY A 84 8.20 -1.35 3.36
CA GLY A 84 6.78 -1.48 3.71
C GLY A 84 6.13 -0.14 4.04
N PHE A 85 6.73 0.59 4.99
CA PHE A 85 6.24 1.90 5.41
C PHE A 85 6.28 2.93 4.29
N TYR A 86 7.32 2.93 3.45
CA TYR A 86 7.44 3.88 2.35
C TYR A 86 6.27 3.75 1.36
N ASN A 87 5.92 2.53 0.94
CA ASN A 87 4.76 2.31 0.08
C ASN A 87 3.43 2.59 0.79
N ASN A 88 3.29 2.12 2.04
CA ASN A 88 2.05 2.34 2.80
C ASN A 88 1.76 3.84 3.00
N ARG A 89 2.80 4.64 3.28
CA ARG A 89 2.67 6.10 3.43
C ARG A 89 2.26 6.76 2.12
N ALA A 90 2.88 6.38 1.00
CA ALA A 90 2.55 6.93 -0.31
C ALA A 90 1.09 6.62 -0.68
N PHE A 91 0.68 5.34 -0.62
CA PHE A 91 -0.70 4.95 -0.91
C PHE A 91 -1.70 5.62 0.04
N GLY A 92 -1.45 5.57 1.35
CA GLY A 92 -2.33 6.16 2.36
C GLY A 92 -2.51 7.67 2.18
N MET A 93 -1.46 8.39 1.79
CA MET A 93 -1.54 9.83 1.50
C MET A 93 -2.45 10.12 0.30
N TYR A 94 -2.23 9.44 -0.83
CA TYR A 94 -3.08 9.63 -2.02
C TYR A 94 -4.51 9.17 -1.79
N PHE A 95 -4.72 8.08 -1.04
CA PHE A 95 -6.05 7.63 -0.66
C PHE A 95 -6.78 8.67 0.17
N MET A 96 -6.12 9.25 1.18
CA MET A 96 -6.71 10.29 2.02
C MET A 96 -7.06 11.55 1.22
N VAL A 97 -6.15 12.02 0.37
CA VAL A 97 -6.42 13.15 -0.53
C VAL A 97 -7.58 12.84 -1.47
N GLY A 98 -7.59 11.66 -2.08
CA GLY A 98 -8.68 11.21 -2.94
C GLY A 98 -10.03 11.19 -2.21
N LEU A 99 -10.06 10.67 -0.98
CA LEU A 99 -11.27 10.58 -0.18
C LEU A 99 -11.83 11.97 0.16
N LEU A 100 -10.97 12.92 0.53
CA LEU A 100 -11.39 14.29 0.77
C LEU A 100 -11.97 14.93 -0.51
N LEU A 101 -11.31 14.75 -1.66
CA LEU A 101 -11.82 15.24 -2.95
C LEU A 101 -13.15 14.59 -3.33
N ASP A 102 -13.30 13.28 -3.11
CA ASP A 102 -14.53 12.54 -3.38
C ASP A 102 -15.70 13.09 -2.56
N ILE A 103 -15.49 13.35 -1.27
CA ILE A 103 -16.49 13.94 -0.38
C ILE A 103 -16.87 15.36 -0.85
N ILE A 104 -15.88 16.20 -1.15
CA ILE A 104 -16.11 17.58 -1.62
C ILE A 104 -16.95 17.58 -2.91
N ILE A 105 -16.59 16.74 -3.88
CA ILE A 105 -17.32 16.62 -5.15
C ILE A 105 -18.78 16.19 -4.93
N ARG A 106 -19.03 15.24 -4.02
CA ARG A 106 -20.37 14.72 -3.75
C ARG A 106 -21.26 15.68 -2.95
N THR A 107 -20.65 16.58 -2.17
CA THR A 107 -21.37 17.47 -1.24
C THR A 107 -21.64 18.85 -1.83
N LEU A 108 -20.78 19.33 -2.73
CA LEU A 108 -20.97 20.64 -3.35
C LEU A 108 -22.19 20.64 -4.30
N PRO A 109 -23.10 21.62 -4.19
CA PRO A 109 -24.31 21.67 -5.02
C PRO A 109 -24.05 21.66 -6.53
N MET A 110 -22.91 22.19 -6.97
CA MET A 110 -22.52 22.26 -8.38
C MET A 110 -22.05 20.91 -8.95
N THR A 111 -21.51 20.02 -8.12
CA THR A 111 -20.88 18.76 -8.56
C THR A 111 -21.56 17.50 -8.01
N GLN A 112 -22.60 17.65 -7.19
CA GLN A 112 -23.32 16.53 -6.54
C GLN A 112 -23.89 15.45 -7.49
N ASN A 113 -24.07 15.78 -8.77
CA ASN A 113 -24.55 14.84 -9.80
C ASN A 113 -23.42 14.15 -10.57
N PHE A 114 -22.16 14.52 -10.31
CA PHE A 114 -21.01 13.88 -10.92
C PHE A 114 -20.94 12.41 -10.48
N TRP A 115 -20.86 11.52 -11.47
CA TRP A 115 -20.73 10.07 -11.25
C TRP A 115 -21.90 9.43 -10.46
N ARG A 116 -23.12 9.93 -10.67
CA ARG A 116 -24.38 9.24 -10.32
C ARG A 116 -24.93 8.51 -11.54
#